data_AF-G0EG19-F1
#
_entry.id   AF-G0EG19-F1
#
_cell.length_a   1.000
_cell.length_b   1.000
_cell.length_c   1.000
_cell.angle_alpha   90.00
_cell.angle_beta   90.00
_cell.angle_gamma   90.00
#
_symmetry.space_group_name_H-M   'P 1'
#
loop_
_entity.id
_entity.type
_entity.pdbx_description
1 polymer ?
#
loop_
_entity_poly.entity_id
_entity_poly.type
_entity_poly.pdbx_seq_one_letter_code
_entity_poly.pdbx_strand_id
1 'polypeptide(L)'
;MYCTRGSSGAMRFKRLEVGASRVPCANPIAMIHMALVELGEDEGLEIITKKSNAREVREALAMLDDVVQIVEESLEGDVYKVRVVPRHEQKRG
;
A
#
# COMPACT_ATOMS: atom_id res chain seq x y z
N MET A 1 18.39 36.78 3.24
CA MET A 1 17.76 35.67 3.97
C MET A 1 16.57 35.22 3.14
N TYR A 2 16.74 34.18 2.34
CA TYR A 2 15.71 33.65 1.44
C TYR A 2 15.28 32.30 2.01
N CYS A 3 13.99 32.18 2.35
CA CYS A 3 13.41 30.89 2.70
C CYS A 3 13.41 30.02 1.44
N THR A 4 14.30 29.05 1.35
CA THR A 4 14.06 27.88 0.51
C THR A 4 13.03 27.03 1.25
N ARG A 5 11.76 27.23 0.93
CA ARG A 5 10.70 26.28 1.28
C ARG A 5 10.87 25.04 0.39
N GLY A 6 11.98 24.33 0.58
CA GLY A 6 12.21 23.01 0.02
C GLY A 6 11.43 22.00 0.84
N SER A 7 10.10 22.08 0.76
CA SER A 7 9.25 20.95 1.13
C SER A 7 9.46 19.88 0.07
N SER A 8 10.51 19.06 0.23
CA SER A 8 10.47 17.69 -0.23
C SER A 8 9.39 17.01 0.61
N GLY A 9 8.15 17.02 0.15
CA GLY A 9 7.09 16.20 0.71
C GLY A 9 7.50 14.74 0.53
N ALA A 10 8.26 14.19 1.48
CA ALA A 10 8.63 12.80 1.46
C ALA A 10 7.34 12.00 1.72
N MET A 11 6.82 11.38 0.67
CA MET A 11 5.64 10.51 0.75
C MET A 11 5.86 9.46 1.83
N ARG A 12 4.93 9.38 2.79
CA ARG A 12 5.06 8.51 3.96
C ARG A 12 4.32 7.21 3.70
N PHE A 13 4.99 6.06 3.83
CA PHE A 13 4.33 4.78 3.66
C PHE A 13 3.93 4.17 5.01
N LYS A 14 2.63 3.94 5.23
CA LYS A 14 2.13 3.12 6.35
C LYS A 14 2.37 1.65 6.06
N ARG A 15 2.80 0.88 7.07
CA ARG A 15 3.08 -0.55 6.90
C ARG A 15 1.85 -1.40 7.21
N LEU A 16 1.54 -2.35 6.32
CA LEU A 16 0.51 -3.36 6.49
C LEU A 16 1.09 -4.75 6.32
N GLU A 17 1.02 -5.58 7.36
CA GLU A 17 1.45 -6.97 7.30
C GLU A 17 0.26 -7.90 7.01
N VAL A 18 0.24 -8.50 5.81
CA VAL A 18 -0.84 -9.40 5.38
C VAL A 18 -0.42 -10.86 5.62
N GLY A 19 -1.29 -11.65 6.23
CA GLY A 19 -1.04 -13.08 6.49
C GLY A 19 -0.07 -13.38 7.65
N ALA A 20 0.33 -12.38 8.43
CA ALA A 20 1.08 -12.56 9.68
C ALA A 20 0.17 -12.94 10.87
N SER A 21 -1.12 -12.65 10.79
CA SER A 21 -2.08 -12.85 11.88
C SER A 21 -2.71 -14.23 11.81
N ARG A 22 -2.85 -14.92 12.96
CA ARG A 22 -3.54 -16.23 13.11
C ARG A 22 -5.06 -16.15 12.86
N VAL A 23 -5.52 -15.13 12.17
CA VAL A 23 -6.94 -14.91 11.86
C VAL A 23 -7.20 -15.54 10.49
N PRO A 24 -7.81 -16.74 10.43
CA PRO A 24 -7.97 -17.49 9.19
C PRO A 24 -8.96 -16.86 8.18
N CYS A 25 -9.59 -15.74 8.54
CA CYS A 25 -10.68 -15.13 7.76
C CYS A 25 -10.39 -13.70 7.29
N ALA A 26 -9.19 -13.16 7.55
CA ALA A 26 -8.86 -11.81 7.12
C ALA A 26 -8.53 -11.83 5.62
N ASN A 27 -9.52 -11.49 4.79
CA ASN A 27 -9.35 -11.39 3.34
C ASN A 27 -8.32 -10.30 3.01
N PRO A 28 -7.22 -10.61 2.30
CA PRO A 28 -6.19 -9.64 1.90
C PRO A 28 -6.77 -8.38 1.25
N ILE A 29 -7.80 -8.52 0.42
CA ILE A 29 -8.47 -7.41 -0.27
C ILE A 29 -9.09 -6.45 0.74
N ALA A 30 -9.82 -6.98 1.73
CA ALA A 30 -10.50 -6.16 2.72
C ALA A 30 -9.48 -5.43 3.62
N MET A 31 -8.39 -6.10 4.01
CA MET A 31 -7.32 -5.47 4.79
C MET A 31 -6.65 -4.34 4.03
N ILE A 32 -6.32 -4.57 2.76
CA ILE A 32 -5.68 -3.55 1.90
C ILE A 32 -6.66 -2.39 1.70
N HIS A 33 -7.92 -2.65 1.37
CA HIS A 33 -8.94 -1.61 1.18
C HIS A 33 -9.15 -0.76 2.44
N MET A 34 -9.28 -1.37 3.62
CA MET A 34 -9.41 -0.62 4.88
C MET A 34 -8.18 0.26 5.13
N ALA A 35 -6.98 -0.30 4.94
CA ALA A 35 -5.74 0.46 5.14
C ALA A 35 -5.60 1.63 4.17
N LEU A 36 -6.08 1.49 2.93
CA LEU A 36 -6.10 2.57 1.93
C LEU A 36 -7.05 3.70 2.33
N VAL A 37 -8.22 3.39 2.89
CA VAL A 37 -9.20 4.39 3.37
C VAL A 37 -8.65 5.20 4.55
N GLU A 38 -7.75 4.62 5.35
CA GLU A 38 -7.09 5.30 6.47
C GLU A 38 -5.85 6.12 6.08
N LEU A 39 -5.47 6.16 4.80
CA LEU A 39 -4.35 6.98 4.32
C LEU A 39 -4.74 8.46 4.20
N GLY A 40 -3.82 9.35 4.61
CA GLY A 40 -3.89 10.78 4.30
C GLY A 40 -3.42 11.11 2.87
N GLU A 41 -3.60 12.37 2.46
CA GLU A 41 -3.34 12.84 1.08
C GLU A 41 -1.89 12.68 0.59
N ASP A 42 -0.92 12.59 1.50
CA ASP A 42 0.51 12.39 1.21
C ASP A 42 1.05 11.05 1.73
N GLU A 43 0.15 10.09 1.98
CA GLU A 43 0.49 8.78 2.51
C GLU A 43 0.30 7.67 1.46
N GLY A 44 1.21 6.70 1.46
CA GLY A 44 1.11 5.45 0.71
C GLY A 44 1.00 4.26 1.65
N LEU A 45 0.82 3.08 1.08
CA LEU A 45 0.76 1.81 1.81
C LEU A 45 1.92 0.91 1.39
N GLU A 46 2.72 0.46 2.35
CA GLU A 46 3.74 -0.58 2.20
C GLU A 46 3.17 -1.89 2.72
N ILE A 47 2.81 -2.79 1.82
CA ILE A 47 2.28 -4.11 2.13
C ILE A 47 3.45 -5.09 2.22
N ILE A 48 3.52 -5.80 3.33
CA ILE A 48 4.56 -6.79 3.62
C ILE A 48 3.87 -8.13 3.86
N THR A 49 4.29 -9.17 3.15
CA THR A 49 3.77 -10.52 3.36
C THR A 49 4.83 -11.57 3.08
N LYS A 50 4.54 -12.84 3.37
CA LYS A 50 5.40 -13.94 2.97
C LYS A 50 5.31 -14.19 1.47
N LYS A 51 6.39 -14.68 0.86
CA LYS A 51 6.44 -15.08 -0.55
C LYS A 51 5.32 -16.06 -0.92
N SER A 52 4.93 -16.94 0.00
CA SER A 52 3.81 -17.88 -0.18
C SER A 52 2.48 -17.17 -0.46
N ASN A 53 2.27 -15.98 0.12
CA ASN A 53 1.03 -15.22 0.04
C ASN A 53 1.13 -14.07 -0.99
N ALA A 54 2.29 -13.91 -1.64
CA ALA A 54 2.53 -12.85 -2.60
C ALA A 54 1.54 -12.89 -3.77
N ARG A 55 1.15 -14.11 -4.20
CA ARG A 55 0.13 -14.30 -5.24
C ARG A 55 -1.22 -13.72 -4.83
N GLU A 56 -1.69 -14.03 -3.63
CA GLU A 56 -2.98 -13.54 -3.11
C GLU A 56 -2.97 -12.01 -2.97
N VAL A 57 -1.85 -11.43 -2.52
CA VAL A 57 -1.69 -9.97 -2.44
C VAL A 57 -1.69 -9.33 -3.83
N ARG A 58 -1.03 -9.92 -4.83
CA ARG A 58 -1.07 -9.42 -6.21
C ARG A 58 -2.46 -9.51 -6.82
N GLU A 59 -3.16 -10.62 -6.61
CA GLU A 59 -4.55 -10.78 -7.07
C GLU A 59 -5.45 -9.74 -6.40
N ALA A 60 -5.26 -9.47 -5.11
CA ALA A 60 -5.98 -8.42 -4.39
C ALA A 60 -5.68 -7.01 -4.92
N LEU A 61 -4.41 -6.70 -5.20
CA LEU A 61 -4.00 -5.42 -5.78
C LEU A 61 -4.53 -5.24 -7.21
N ALA A 62 -4.57 -6.31 -8.01
CA ALA A 62 -5.14 -6.27 -9.36
C ALA A 62 -6.65 -5.98 -9.34
N MET A 63 -7.38 -6.46 -8.33
CA MET A 63 -8.79 -6.09 -8.13
C MET A 63 -8.98 -4.62 -7.68
N LEU A 64 -7.90 -3.97 -7.25
CA LEU A 64 -7.88 -2.58 -6.80
C LEU A 64 -7.07 -1.68 -7.76
N ASP A 65 -6.74 -2.13 -8.97
CA ASP A 65 -5.88 -1.39 -9.93
C ASP A 65 -6.45 -0.01 -10.31
N ASP A 66 -7.78 0.10 -10.31
CA ASP A 66 -8.48 1.37 -10.51
C ASP A 66 -8.29 2.35 -9.32
N VAL A 67 -8.02 1.83 -8.12
CA VAL A 67 -7.95 2.57 -6.85
C VAL A 67 -6.51 2.80 -6.39
N VAL A 68 -5.57 1.95 -6.76
CA VAL A 68 -4.17 2.03 -6.31
C VAL A 68 -3.20 1.93 -7.46
N GLN A 69 -2.06 2.60 -7.30
CA GLN A 69 -0.92 2.50 -8.21
C GLN A 69 0.24 1.86 -7.46
N ILE A 70 0.79 0.79 -8.02
CA ILE A 70 2.03 0.19 -7.51
C ILE A 70 3.20 1.08 -7.90
N VAL A 71 3.98 1.50 -6.90
CA VAL A 71 5.15 2.37 -7.09
C VAL A 71 6.47 1.65 -6.84
N GLU A 72 6.46 0.60 -6.04
CA GLU A 72 7.64 -0.23 -5.77
C GLU A 72 7.20 -1.67 -5.51
N GLU A 73 7.89 -2.65 -6.09
CA GLU A 73 7.73 -4.07 -5.77
C GLU A 73 9.12 -4.69 -5.57
N SER A 74 9.30 -5.42 -4.47
CA SER A 74 10.52 -6.14 -4.18
C SER A 74 10.25 -7.48 -3.50
N LEU A 75 11.15 -8.45 -3.76
CA LEU A 75 11.15 -9.75 -3.11
C LEU A 75 12.50 -9.94 -2.42
N GLU A 76 12.49 -9.93 -1.09
CA GLU A 76 13.68 -10.06 -0.25
C GLU A 76 13.61 -11.39 0.52
N GLY A 77 14.24 -12.43 -0.03
CA GLY A 77 14.20 -13.77 0.55
C GLY A 77 12.79 -14.37 0.54
N ASP A 78 12.24 -14.64 1.73
CA ASP A 78 10.86 -15.15 1.90
C ASP A 78 9.83 -14.02 2.14
N VAL A 79 10.26 -12.76 2.05
CA VAL A 79 9.40 -11.60 2.28
C VAL A 79 9.11 -10.90 0.96
N TYR A 80 7.84 -10.74 0.64
CA TYR A 80 7.34 -9.94 -0.47
C TYR A 80 6.88 -8.58 0.03
N LYS A 81 7.42 -7.52 -0.55
CA LYS A 81 7.11 -6.13 -0.22
C LYS A 81 6.58 -5.42 -1.45
N VAL A 82 5.48 -4.71 -1.29
CA VAL A 82 4.91 -3.89 -2.37
C VAL A 82 4.44 -2.57 -1.78
N ARG A 83 4.90 -1.47 -2.38
CA ARG A 83 4.42 -0.13 -2.05
C ARG A 83 3.41 0.31 -3.08
N VAL A 84 2.28 0.77 -2.59
CA VAL A 84 1.19 1.30 -3.39
C VAL A 84 0.83 2.70 -2.90
N VAL A 85 0.38 3.53 -3.81
CA VAL A 85 -0.20 4.84 -3.51
C VAL A 85 -1.66 4.82 -3.96
N PRO A 86 -2.60 5.38 -3.19
CA PRO A 86 -3.95 5.53 -3.67
C PRO A 86 -3.94 6.41 -4.91
N ARG A 87 -4.56 5.92 -5.99
CA ARG A 87 -5.05 6.79 -7.05
C ARG A 87 -6.23 7.48 -6.43
N HIS A 88 -6.00 8.58 -5.72
CA HIS A 88 -7.12 9.41 -5.33
C HIS A 88 -7.87 9.72 -6.62
N GLU A 89 -9.11 9.21 -6.72
CA GLU A 89 -10.12 9.89 -7.50
C GLU A 89 -10.13 11.30 -6.92
N GLN A 90 -9.37 12.18 -7.55
CA GLN A 90 -9.46 13.60 -7.40
C GLN A 90 -10.93 13.91 -7.68
N LYS A 91 -11.75 13.93 -6.64
CA LYS A 91 -13.12 14.42 -6.68
C LYS A 91 -13.03 15.83 -7.26
N ARG A 92 -13.25 15.95 -8.57
CA ARG A 92 -13.77 17.17 -9.16
C ARG A 92 -15.19 17.29 -8.60
N GLY A 93 -15.38 18.21 -7.67
CA GLY A 93 -16.67 18.55 -7.08
C GLY A 93 -16.48 19.45 -5.88
#